data_AF-A0A2I0T082-F1
#
_entry.id   AF-A0A2I0T082-F1
#
_cell.length_a   1.000
_cell.length_b   1.000
_cell.length_c   1.000
_cell.angle_alpha   90.00
_cell.angle_beta   90.00
_cell.angle_gamma   90.00
#
_symmetry.space_group_name_H-M   'P 1'
#
loop_
_entity.id
_entity.type
_entity.pdbx_description
1 polymer ?
#
loop_
_entity_poly.entity_id
_entity_poly.type
_entity_poly.pdbx_seq_one_letter_code
_entity_poly.pdbx_strand_id
1 'polypeptide(L)'
;MVATLGPASHSYDESLSTLRFANRAKNIKNKPRVNEDPKDTLLREFQEEIVRLKAQLEKRGMLGKKRRRSSRRKKAVDGESATENEGEDDNEDGLEKNMENYLKEQKERLEEEKAAIQDDHSLVSEEKQKLLQEKEKMIEDLRKEQEATELLATKYKHNKAACGGVGE
;
A
#
# COMPACT_ATOMS: atom_id res chain seq x y z
N MET A 1 2.26 13.63 -25.77
CA MET A 1 3.08 12.90 -26.76
C MET A 1 2.91 13.58 -28.11
N VAL A 2 4.00 13.82 -28.84
CA VAL A 2 3.98 14.38 -30.20
C VAL A 2 4.66 13.37 -31.12
N ALA A 3 3.99 12.99 -32.20
CA ALA A 3 4.55 12.10 -33.23
C ALA A 3 5.06 12.94 -34.39
N THR A 4 6.33 12.77 -34.77
CA THR A 4 6.97 13.45 -35.90
C THR A 4 7.11 12.48 -37.06
N LEU A 5 6.75 12.92 -38.27
CA LEU A 5 6.67 12.07 -39.47
C LEU A 5 7.29 12.79 -40.67
N GLY A 6 7.90 12.00 -41.56
CA GLY A 6 8.39 12.47 -42.85
C GLY A 6 7.36 12.19 -43.96
N PRO A 7 7.11 13.12 -44.90
CA PRO A 7 6.13 12.92 -45.97
C PRO A 7 6.63 12.05 -47.13
N ALA A 8 7.88 11.58 -47.06
CA ALA A 8 8.50 10.84 -48.16
C ALA A 8 7.95 9.41 -48.27
N SER A 9 7.78 8.93 -49.49
CA SER A 9 7.20 7.60 -49.80
C SER A 9 8.04 6.44 -49.25
N HIS A 10 9.36 6.58 -49.16
CA HIS A 10 10.24 5.55 -48.62
C HIS A 10 10.10 5.38 -47.09
N SER A 11 9.55 6.38 -46.39
CA SER A 11 9.32 6.33 -44.94
C SER A 11 7.89 5.91 -44.58
N TYR A 12 7.13 5.38 -45.55
CA TYR A 12 5.71 5.06 -45.37
C TYR A 12 5.48 4.03 -44.24
N ASP A 13 6.26 2.95 -44.20
CA ASP A 13 6.08 1.87 -43.24
C ASP A 13 6.41 2.29 -41.80
N GLU A 14 7.51 3.04 -41.64
CA GLU A 14 7.89 3.65 -40.35
C GLU A 14 6.86 4.69 -39.88
N SER A 15 6.34 5.49 -40.82
CA SER A 15 5.33 6.50 -40.51
C SER A 15 4.02 5.85 -40.07
N LEU A 16 3.61 4.76 -40.73
CA LEU A 16 2.44 3.97 -40.35
C LEU A 16 2.60 3.36 -38.96
N SER A 17 3.78 2.82 -38.66
CA SER A 17 4.09 2.24 -37.34
C SER A 17 4.05 3.29 -36.23
N THR A 18 4.60 4.49 -36.49
CA THR A 18 4.55 5.62 -35.56
C THR A 18 3.12 6.11 -35.32
N LEU A 19 2.30 6.22 -36.38
CA LEU A 19 0.88 6.60 -36.25
C LEU A 19 0.07 5.58 -35.46
N ARG A 20 0.30 4.28 -35.69
CA ARG A 20 -0.32 3.20 -34.92
C ARG A 20 0.05 3.28 -33.44
N PHE A 21 1.31 3.58 -33.14
CA PHE A 21 1.75 3.80 -31.76
C PHE A 21 1.07 5.03 -31.13
N ALA A 22 1.04 6.16 -31.84
CA ALA A 22 0.37 7.37 -31.37
C ALA A 22 -1.13 7.16 -31.11
N ASN A 23 -1.82 6.39 -31.96
CA ASN A 23 -3.22 6.04 -31.76
C ASN A 23 -3.44 5.20 -30.49
N ARG A 24 -2.57 4.21 -30.23
CA ARG A 24 -2.60 3.46 -28.97
C ARG A 24 -2.35 4.36 -27.76
N ALA A 25 -1.35 5.24 -27.84
CA ALA A 25 -0.99 6.15 -26.77
C ALA A 25 -2.12 7.15 -26.43
N LYS A 26 -2.89 7.60 -27.43
CA LYS A 26 -4.08 8.46 -27.24
C LYS A 26 -5.12 7.81 -26.32
N ASN A 27 -5.23 6.49 -26.32
CA ASN A 27 -6.24 5.77 -25.56
C ASN A 27 -5.81 5.49 -24.10
N ILE A 28 -4.57 5.83 -23.72
CA ILE A 28 -4.08 5.66 -22.36
C ILE A 28 -4.68 6.75 -21.47
N LYS A 29 -5.49 6.34 -20.49
CA LYS A 29 -6.14 7.24 -19.52
C LYS A 29 -5.33 7.29 -18.23
N ASN A 30 -4.61 8.39 -18.01
CA ASN A 30 -3.96 8.65 -16.73
C ASN A 30 -4.92 9.36 -15.77
N LYS A 31 -4.79 9.08 -14.48
CA LYS A 31 -5.47 9.83 -13.40
C LYS A 31 -4.44 10.78 -12.76
N PRO A 32 -4.34 12.04 -13.21
CA PRO A 32 -3.40 12.97 -12.61
C PRO A 32 -3.76 13.21 -11.15
N ARG A 33 -2.77 13.14 -10.27
CA ARG A 33 -2.87 13.51 -8.86
C ARG A 33 -1.88 14.63 -8.60
N VAL A 34 -2.26 15.57 -7.77
CA VAL A 34 -1.31 16.56 -7.25
C VAL A 34 -0.37 15.79 -6.33
N ASN A 35 0.92 15.82 -6.64
CA ASN A 35 1.94 15.28 -5.75
C ASN A 35 2.09 16.26 -4.60
N GLU A 36 1.34 16.04 -3.52
CA GLU A 36 1.52 16.72 -2.26
C GLU A 36 2.73 16.11 -1.53
N ASP A 37 3.50 16.95 -0.83
CA ASP A 37 4.54 16.46 0.04
C ASP A 37 3.91 15.65 1.18
N PRO A 38 4.44 14.46 1.52
CA PRO A 38 3.85 13.60 2.55
C PRO A 38 3.79 14.29 3.92
N LYS A 39 4.67 15.27 4.15
CA LYS A 39 4.67 16.10 5.36
C LYS A 39 3.48 17.06 5.39
N ASP A 40 3.14 17.67 4.25
CA ASP A 40 2.05 18.64 4.14
C ASP A 40 0.69 17.95 4.20
N THR A 41 0.55 16.78 3.58
CA THR A 41 -0.66 15.93 3.72
C THR A 41 -0.87 15.54 5.18
N LEU A 42 0.18 15.11 5.88
CA LEU A 42 0.09 14.71 7.29
C LEU A 42 -0.24 15.90 8.20
N LEU A 43 0.37 17.07 7.95
CA LEU A 43 0.05 18.31 8.67
C LEU A 43 -1.42 18.69 8.49
N ARG A 44 -1.96 18.60 7.26
CA ARG A 44 -3.37 18.87 6.98
C ARG A 44 -4.29 17.91 7.73
N GLU A 45 -4.02 16.61 7.68
CA GLU A 45 -4.80 15.59 8.39
C GLU A 45 -4.76 15.81 9.92
N PHE A 46 -3.59 16.09 10.48
CA PHE A 46 -3.48 16.40 11.91
C PHE A 46 -4.24 17.67 12.28
N GLN A 47 -4.22 18.69 11.44
CA GLN A 47 -4.93 19.92 11.71
C GLN A 47 -6.45 19.74 11.63
N GLU A 48 -6.94 18.96 10.66
CA GLU A 48 -8.35 18.55 10.54
C GLU A 48 -8.79 17.72 11.76
N GLU A 49 -7.97 16.76 12.20
CA GLU A 49 -8.29 15.92 13.37
C GLU A 49 -8.26 16.72 14.68
N ILE A 50 -7.31 17.67 14.84
CA ILE A 50 -7.30 18.60 15.97
C ILE A 50 -8.60 19.41 16.02
N VAL A 51 -9.08 19.90 14.88
CA VAL A 51 -10.34 20.66 14.82
C VAL A 51 -11.53 19.77 15.18
N ARG A 52 -11.58 18.55 14.63
CA ARG A 52 -12.63 17.57 14.94
C ARG A 52 -12.68 17.23 16.42
N LEU A 53 -11.54 16.92 17.02
CA LEU A 53 -11.44 16.58 18.45
C LEU A 53 -11.79 17.77 19.34
N LYS A 54 -11.33 18.98 19.00
CA LYS A 54 -11.74 20.21 19.72
C LYS A 54 -13.25 20.40 19.68
N ALA A 55 -13.89 20.21 18.51
CA ALA A 55 -15.34 20.31 18.38
C ALA A 55 -16.07 19.23 19.20
N GLN A 56 -15.55 18.00 19.28
CA GLN A 56 -16.12 16.96 20.14
C GLN A 56 -16.00 17.28 21.64
N LEU A 57 -14.84 17.80 22.06
CA LEU A 57 -14.62 18.21 23.46
C LEU A 57 -15.49 19.40 23.88
N GLU A 58 -15.75 20.31 22.95
CA GLU A 58 -16.68 21.42 23.14
C GLU A 58 -18.12 20.92 23.25
N LYS A 59 -18.57 20.05 22.34
CA LYS A 59 -19.89 19.40 22.43
C LYS A 59 -20.09 18.61 23.72
N ARG A 60 -19.05 17.95 24.24
CA ARG A 60 -19.07 17.19 25.51
C ARG A 60 -18.95 18.09 26.75
N GLY A 61 -18.84 19.41 26.58
CA GLY A 61 -18.77 20.38 27.68
C GLY A 61 -17.52 20.28 28.56
N MET A 62 -16.51 19.50 28.16
CA MET A 62 -15.31 19.25 28.97
C MET A 62 -14.40 20.48 29.06
N LEU A 63 -14.34 21.30 28.00
CA LEU A 63 -13.58 22.55 27.99
C LEU A 63 -14.21 23.62 28.91
N GLY A 64 -15.55 23.66 29.00
CA GLY A 64 -16.27 24.52 29.94
C GLY A 64 -16.07 24.12 31.40
N LYS A 65 -16.03 22.80 31.69
CA LYS A 65 -15.80 22.27 33.05
C LYS A 65 -14.40 22.58 33.59
N LYS A 66 -13.36 22.58 32.74
CA LYS A 66 -11.99 22.95 33.13
C LYS A 66 -11.87 24.43 33.52
N ARG A 67 -12.56 25.32 32.79
CA ARG A 67 -12.67 26.75 33.13
C ARG A 67 -13.42 26.97 34.46
N ARG A 68 -14.49 26.21 34.72
CA ARG A 68 -15.21 26.27 36.01
C ARG A 68 -14.36 25.77 37.19
N ARG A 69 -13.59 24.68 37.04
CA ARG A 69 -12.64 24.20 38.07
C ARG A 69 -11.54 25.22 38.36
N SER A 70 -10.98 25.88 37.34
CA SER A 70 -9.98 26.95 37.53
C SER A 70 -10.56 28.17 38.26
N SER A 71 -11.80 28.57 37.94
CA SER A 71 -12.46 29.69 38.65
C SER A 71 -12.81 29.36 40.11
N ARG A 72 -13.20 28.11 40.42
CA ARG A 72 -13.49 27.66 41.79
C ARG A 72 -12.24 27.62 42.65
N ARG A 73 -11.10 27.20 42.08
CA ARG A 73 -9.81 27.17 42.76
C ARG A 73 -9.26 28.57 43.05
N LYS A 74 -9.62 29.57 42.24
CA LYS A 74 -9.29 31.00 42.49
C LYS A 74 -10.19 31.66 43.54
N LYS A 75 -11.43 31.15 43.72
CA LYS A 75 -12.39 31.63 44.73
C LYS A 75 -12.17 31.00 46.12
N ALA A 76 -11.32 29.98 46.24
CA ALA A 76 -10.98 29.33 47.51
C ALA A 76 -9.82 30.00 48.27
N VAL A 77 -9.26 31.11 47.75
CA VAL A 77 -8.15 31.86 48.38
C VAL A 77 -8.65 33.06 49.21
N ASP A 78 -9.88 33.52 48.99
CA ASP A 78 -10.57 34.48 49.87
C ASP A 78 -11.69 33.72 50.59
N GLY A 79 -11.48 33.45 51.88
CA GLY A 79 -12.21 32.46 52.66
C GLY A 79 -13.69 32.76 52.90
N GLU A 80 -14.51 31.69 52.95
CA GLU A 80 -15.40 31.35 54.07
C GLU A 80 -16.21 30.07 53.77
N SER A 81 -16.25 29.20 54.78
CA SER A 81 -17.24 28.15 55.11
C SER A 81 -17.59 27.01 54.13
N ALA A 82 -17.13 25.82 54.54
CA ALA A 82 -17.86 24.55 54.66
C ALA A 82 -19.00 24.21 53.66
N THR A 83 -18.78 23.12 52.92
CA THR A 83 -19.68 21.95 52.92
C THR A 83 -18.82 20.75 52.58
N GLU A 84 -18.58 19.89 53.56
CA GLU A 84 -18.17 18.51 53.35
C GLU A 84 -19.26 17.86 52.50
N ASN A 85 -18.89 17.37 51.33
CA ASN A 85 -19.70 16.48 50.54
C ASN A 85 -18.86 15.23 50.34
N GLU A 86 -18.80 14.41 51.39
CA GLU A 86 -18.33 13.03 51.31
C GLU A 86 -19.34 12.26 50.45
N GLY A 87 -18.93 11.91 49.23
CA GLY A 87 -19.82 11.21 48.30
C GLY A 87 -19.29 11.13 46.87
N GLU A 88 -17.99 10.88 46.68
CA GLU A 88 -17.42 10.60 45.36
C GLU A 88 -16.29 9.56 45.48
N ASP A 89 -16.52 8.40 46.10
CA ASP A 89 -15.52 7.30 46.17
C ASP A 89 -16.01 5.96 45.55
N ASP A 90 -17.30 5.81 45.24
CA ASP A 90 -17.84 4.55 44.70
C ASP A 90 -17.83 4.43 43.16
N ASN A 91 -17.25 5.38 42.42
CA ASN A 91 -17.30 5.40 40.94
C ASN A 91 -15.94 5.39 40.22
N GLU A 92 -14.81 5.36 40.95
CA GLU A 92 -13.47 5.38 40.32
C GLU A 92 -13.04 3.97 39.88
N ASP A 93 -13.28 2.95 40.72
CA ASP A 93 -12.98 1.53 40.45
C ASP A 93 -13.72 0.94 39.23
N GLY A 94 -14.95 1.38 38.98
CA GLY A 94 -15.75 0.93 37.84
C GLY A 94 -15.28 1.51 36.50
N LEU A 95 -14.72 2.72 36.52
CA LEU A 95 -14.16 3.37 35.34
C LEU A 95 -12.78 2.81 34.99
N GLU A 96 -11.97 2.48 36.00
CA GLU A 96 -10.63 1.92 35.82
C GLU A 96 -10.69 0.51 35.23
N LYS A 97 -11.56 -0.37 35.77
CA LYS A 97 -11.80 -1.71 35.21
C LYS A 97 -12.36 -1.66 33.78
N ASN A 98 -13.23 -0.71 33.47
CA ASN A 98 -13.72 -0.53 32.10
C ASN A 98 -12.63 -0.06 31.13
N MET A 99 -11.72 0.82 31.57
CA MET A 99 -10.57 1.25 30.78
C MET A 99 -9.59 0.10 30.55
N GLU A 100 -9.36 -0.71 31.58
CA GLU A 100 -8.45 -1.85 31.54
C GLU A 100 -8.98 -2.96 30.61
N ASN A 101 -10.28 -3.25 30.67
CA ASN A 101 -10.95 -4.16 29.75
C ASN A 101 -10.87 -3.67 28.29
N TYR A 102 -11.07 -2.37 28.05
CA TYR A 102 -10.96 -1.78 26.71
C TYR A 102 -9.52 -1.85 26.17
N LEU A 103 -8.51 -1.58 27.00
CA LEU A 103 -7.10 -1.70 26.63
C LEU A 103 -6.71 -3.16 26.34
N LYS A 104 -7.27 -4.10 27.09
CA LYS A 104 -7.04 -5.54 26.90
C LYS A 104 -7.65 -6.03 25.60
N GLU A 105 -8.89 -5.64 25.30
CA GLU A 105 -9.58 -5.97 24.04
C GLU A 105 -8.84 -5.39 22.82
N GLN A 106 -8.33 -4.16 22.91
CA GLN A 106 -7.53 -3.57 21.83
C GLN A 106 -6.19 -4.29 21.62
N LYS A 107 -5.53 -4.75 22.69
CA LYS A 107 -4.31 -5.54 22.59
C LYS A 107 -4.56 -6.91 21.96
N GLU A 108 -5.62 -7.60 22.39
CA GLU A 108 -6.02 -8.90 21.86
C GLU A 108 -6.36 -8.80 20.36
N ARG A 109 -7.15 -7.79 19.96
CA ARG A 109 -7.45 -7.52 18.56
C ARG A 109 -6.19 -7.24 17.72
N LEU A 110 -5.22 -6.51 18.29
CA LEU A 110 -3.94 -6.23 17.63
C LEU A 110 -3.08 -7.50 17.50
N GLU A 111 -3.10 -8.38 18.49
CA GLU A 111 -2.37 -9.65 18.47
C GLU A 111 -2.99 -10.62 17.46
N GLU A 112 -4.32 -10.69 17.38
CA GLU A 112 -5.03 -11.46 16.36
C GLU A 112 -4.72 -10.94 14.95
N GLU A 113 -4.76 -9.62 14.72
CA GLU A 113 -4.42 -9.02 13.43
C GLU A 113 -2.97 -9.31 13.05
N LYS A 114 -2.03 -9.21 13.99
CA LYS A 114 -0.62 -9.56 13.77
C LYS A 114 -0.44 -11.04 13.45
N ALA A 115 -1.16 -11.93 14.14
CA ALA A 115 -1.11 -13.37 13.88
C ALA A 115 -1.64 -13.69 12.47
N ALA A 116 -2.76 -13.08 12.07
CA ALA A 116 -3.31 -13.21 10.73
C ALA A 116 -2.34 -12.72 9.65
N ILE A 117 -1.72 -11.55 9.84
CA ILE A 117 -0.71 -11.01 8.91
C ILE A 117 0.51 -11.94 8.82
N GLN A 118 0.94 -12.52 9.94
CA GLN A 118 2.09 -13.42 9.96
C GLN A 118 1.79 -14.73 9.22
N ASP A 119 0.58 -15.27 9.39
CA ASP A 119 0.13 -16.49 8.68
C ASP A 119 -0.01 -16.24 7.18
N ASP A 120 -0.65 -15.14 6.78
CA ASP A 120 -0.75 -14.70 5.37
C ASP A 120 0.64 -14.52 4.76
N HIS A 121 1.59 -13.91 5.48
CA HIS A 121 2.96 -13.75 5.02
C HIS A 121 3.67 -15.11 4.85
N SER A 122 3.42 -16.08 5.74
CA SER A 122 3.95 -17.43 5.62
C SER A 122 3.43 -18.13 4.36
N LEU A 123 2.10 -18.12 4.15
CA LEU A 123 1.46 -18.69 2.97
C LEU A 123 1.98 -18.09 1.67
N VAL A 124 2.07 -16.75 1.59
CA VAL A 124 2.62 -16.05 0.41
C VAL A 124 4.08 -16.43 0.17
N SER A 125 4.87 -16.60 1.23
CA SER A 125 6.27 -16.99 1.10
C SER A 125 6.43 -18.42 0.53
N GLU A 126 5.57 -19.34 0.92
CA GLU A 126 5.54 -20.71 0.43
C GLU A 126 5.07 -20.78 -1.02
N GLU A 127 3.99 -20.07 -1.37
CA GLU A 127 3.50 -19.99 -2.75
C GLU A 127 4.56 -19.39 -3.69
N LYS A 128 5.24 -18.34 -3.23
CA LYS A 128 6.35 -17.72 -3.97
C LYS A 128 7.48 -18.73 -4.21
N GLN A 129 7.86 -19.52 -3.21
CA GLN A 129 8.89 -20.55 -3.38
C GLN A 129 8.46 -21.63 -4.36
N LYS A 130 7.23 -22.12 -4.29
CA LYS A 130 6.69 -23.11 -5.25
C LYS A 130 6.73 -22.57 -6.68
N LEU A 131 6.30 -21.34 -6.89
CA LEU A 131 6.29 -20.71 -8.22
C LEU A 131 7.71 -20.51 -8.77
N LEU A 132 8.68 -20.19 -7.91
CA LEU A 132 10.08 -20.10 -8.30
C LEU A 132 10.64 -21.46 -8.74
N GLN A 133 10.36 -22.52 -7.99
CA GLN A 133 10.79 -23.88 -8.35
C GLN A 133 10.15 -24.36 -9.66
N GLU A 134 8.86 -24.05 -9.88
CA GLU A 134 8.18 -24.38 -11.13
C GLU A 134 8.77 -23.64 -12.32
N LYS A 135 9.08 -22.35 -12.15
CA LYS A 135 9.75 -21.53 -13.16
C LYS A 135 11.15 -22.07 -13.48
N GLU A 136 11.93 -22.48 -12.48
CA GLU A 136 13.26 -23.06 -12.68
C GLU A 136 13.17 -24.36 -13.50
N LYS A 137 12.23 -25.25 -13.16
CA LYS A 137 11.99 -26.48 -13.94
C LYS A 137 11.61 -26.16 -15.39
N MET A 138 10.69 -25.23 -15.60
CA MET A 138 10.27 -24.82 -16.95
C MET A 138 11.44 -24.25 -17.78
N ILE A 139 12.34 -23.48 -17.17
CA ILE A 139 13.54 -22.96 -17.84
C ILE A 139 14.48 -24.11 -18.23
N GLU A 140 14.65 -25.10 -17.36
CA GLU A 140 15.51 -26.24 -17.62
C GLU A 140 14.97 -27.13 -18.74
N ASP A 141 13.66 -27.38 -18.76
CA ASP A 141 13.01 -28.12 -19.83
C ASP A 141 13.12 -27.38 -21.18
N LEU A 142 12.90 -26.05 -21.17
CA LEU A 142 13.07 -25.22 -22.36
C LEU A 142 14.52 -25.25 -22.89
N ARG A 143 15.53 -25.26 -22.00
CA ARG A 143 16.93 -25.42 -22.38
C ARG A 143 17.19 -26.76 -23.06
N LYS A 144 16.67 -27.86 -22.49
CA LYS A 144 16.80 -29.21 -23.08
C LYS A 144 16.15 -29.29 -24.46
N GLU A 145 14.99 -28.68 -24.64
CA GLU A 145 14.34 -28.58 -25.94
C GLU A 145 15.19 -27.78 -26.94
N GLN A 146 15.70 -26.61 -26.55
CA GLN A 146 16.58 -25.80 -27.40
C GLN A 146 17.81 -26.58 -27.84
N GLU A 147 18.51 -27.24 -26.91
CA GLU A 147 19.68 -28.08 -27.22
C GLU A 147 19.32 -29.23 -28.18
N ALA A 148 18.19 -29.90 -27.98
CA ALA A 148 17.71 -30.95 -28.87
C ALA A 148 17.41 -30.42 -30.29
N THR A 149 16.78 -29.24 -30.40
CA THR A 149 16.53 -28.62 -31.71
C THR A 149 17.81 -28.20 -32.42
N GLU A 150 18.81 -27.69 -31.69
CA GLU A 150 20.11 -27.35 -32.24
C GLU A 150 20.89 -28.58 -32.72
N LEU A 151 20.86 -29.67 -31.94
CA LEU A 151 21.45 -30.96 -32.35
C LEU A 151 20.77 -31.52 -33.60
N LEU A 152 19.45 -31.42 -33.72
CA LEU A 152 18.72 -31.80 -34.94
C LEU A 152 19.09 -30.88 -36.12
N ALA A 153 19.18 -29.58 -35.90
CA ALA A 153 19.54 -28.61 -36.94
C ALA A 153 20.98 -28.82 -37.44
N THR A 154 21.93 -29.11 -36.56
CA THR A 154 23.33 -29.42 -36.92
C THR A 154 23.42 -30.74 -37.70
N LYS A 155 22.72 -31.80 -37.27
CA LYS A 155 22.61 -33.06 -38.03
C LYS A 155 22.01 -32.85 -39.42
N TYR A 156 20.96 -32.03 -39.53
CA TYR A 156 20.33 -31.71 -40.81
C TYR A 156 21.27 -30.91 -41.73
N LYS A 157 21.99 -29.91 -41.20
CA LYS A 157 23.02 -29.16 -41.95
C LYS A 157 24.14 -30.08 -42.45
N HIS A 158 24.63 -30.99 -41.61
CA HIS A 158 25.67 -31.95 -41.97
C HIS A 158 25.19 -32.92 -43.06
N ASN A 159 23.99 -33.49 -42.93
CA ASN A 159 23.42 -34.39 -43.93
C ASN A 159 23.16 -33.67 -45.28
N LYS A 160 22.66 -32.42 -45.23
CA LYS A 160 22.49 -31.58 -46.43
C LYS A 160 23.82 -31.29 -47.15
N ALA A 161 24.91 -31.06 -46.41
CA ALA A 161 26.24 -30.88 -46.99
C ALA A 161 26.78 -32.18 -47.61
N ALA A 162 26.52 -33.33 -46.99
CA ALA A 162 26.92 -34.64 -47.51
C ALA A 162 26.17 -35.03 -48.79
N CYS A 163 24.87 -34.70 -48.90
CA CYS A 163 24.07 -34.96 -50.10
C CYS A 163 24.31 -33.94 -51.24
N GLY A 164 24.82 -32.75 -50.95
CA GLY A 164 25.09 -31.70 -51.93
C GLY A 164 26.42 -31.83 -52.68
N GLY A 165 27.29 -32.76 -52.29
CA GLY A 165 28.62 -32.98 -52.89
C GLY A 165 28.68 -34.02 -54.01
N VAL A 166 27.55 -34.59 -54.45
CA VAL A 166 27.49 -35.54 -55.58
C VAL A 166 26.88 -34.81 -56.78
N GLY A 167 27.64 -33.88 -57.35
CA GLY A 167 27.15 -33.03 -58.43
C GLY A 167 28.19 -32.05 -58.97
N GLU A 168 29.43 -32.49 -59.14
CA GLU A 168 30.39 -31.93 -60.09
C GLU A 168 30.88 -33.04 -61.03
#